data_AF-A0A517TL40-F1
#
_entry.id   AF-A0A517TL40-F1
#
_cell.length_a   1.000
_cell.length_b   1.000
_cell.length_c   1.000
_cell.angle_alpha   90.00
_cell.angle_beta   90.00
_cell.angle_gamma   90.00
#
_symmetry.space_group_name_H-M   'P 1'
#
loop_
_entity.id
_entity.type
_entity.pdbx_description
1 polymer ?
#
loop_
_entity_poly.entity_id
_entity_poly.type
_entity_poly.pdbx_seq_one_letter_code
_entity_poly.pdbx_strand_id
1 'polypeptide(L)'
;MIQPGGGCFTGDTPVSTPEGLRSISALRAGDTVLAYDHDSGGWSPRAVTAVHENLYEDSLVTVTTDSGAFRATVHHPVWVVAGRELAERPVCTELSPGENEGGSLAGRWVNSHDLRPGDVLIDRHGDQRTVLRTEQAFVSAEPVFNLTVEGLHTYAVGEIGLLVHNACAKPQAAGVGKVDGVDASEVTPQQRGRLKEGEVLDDLGIPKNNGKVSTPEGNSIPDGLNDDLSVEVKDAKRVAKTKQIRIQTDAAKEAGRKSVLVTGKDTRVSGPAREAFDEIIERPDLGPQ
;
A
#
# COMPACT_ATOMS: atom_id res chain seq x y z
N MET A 1 -2.14 -25.33 -5.79
CA MET A 1 -1.79 -24.40 -6.89
C MET A 1 -2.23 -23.02 -6.46
N ILE A 2 -1.30 -22.08 -6.34
CA ILE A 2 -1.51 -20.79 -5.70
C ILE A 2 -1.54 -19.74 -6.81
N GLN A 3 -2.71 -19.14 -7.07
CA GLN A 3 -2.69 -17.79 -7.64
C GLN A 3 -1.98 -16.92 -6.60
N PRO A 4 -0.83 -16.31 -6.91
CA PRO A 4 -0.22 -15.38 -5.96
C PRO A 4 -1.28 -14.33 -5.66
N GLY A 5 -1.55 -14.05 -4.38
CA GLY A 5 -2.59 -13.07 -4.01
C GLY A 5 -2.16 -11.63 -4.26
N GLY A 6 -1.45 -11.40 -5.37
CA GLY A 6 -0.81 -10.17 -5.75
C GLY A 6 -0.21 -10.25 -7.16
N GLY A 7 -0.02 -9.09 -7.79
CA GLY A 7 0.56 -8.99 -9.14
C GLY A 7 2.04 -9.38 -9.17
N CYS A 8 2.44 -10.14 -10.19
CA CYS A 8 3.83 -10.54 -10.41
C CYS A 8 4.30 -10.27 -11.86
N PHE A 9 5.60 -10.39 -12.10
CA PHE A 9 6.27 -10.25 -13.40
C PHE A 9 7.10 -11.48 -13.74
N THR A 10 7.42 -11.70 -15.02
CA THR A 10 8.37 -12.76 -15.43
C THR A 10 9.80 -12.42 -15.00
N GLY A 11 10.62 -13.44 -14.74
CA GLY A 11 11.95 -13.26 -14.14
C GLY A 11 12.96 -12.43 -14.95
N ASP A 12 12.78 -12.34 -16.26
CA ASP A 12 13.56 -11.52 -17.19
C ASP A 12 13.21 -10.02 -17.14
N THR A 13 12.10 -9.68 -16.49
CA THR A 13 11.61 -8.30 -16.39
C THR A 13 12.67 -7.37 -15.78
N PRO A 14 13.13 -6.34 -16.51
CA PRO A 14 14.10 -5.38 -16.00
C PRO A 14 13.49 -4.53 -14.88
N VAL A 15 14.28 -4.21 -13.87
CA VAL A 15 13.95 -3.32 -12.75
C VAL A 15 15.03 -2.25 -12.67
N SER A 16 14.63 -0.99 -12.50
CA SER A 16 15.58 0.10 -12.38
C SER A 16 16.24 0.13 -11.00
N THR A 17 17.58 0.11 -10.97
CA THR A 17 18.41 0.36 -9.79
C THR A 17 19.24 1.63 -9.99
N PRO A 18 19.86 2.20 -8.94
CA PRO A 18 20.77 3.33 -9.08
C PRO A 18 21.95 3.07 -10.03
N GLU A 19 22.37 1.81 -10.17
CA GLU A 19 23.49 1.36 -11.00
C GLU A 19 23.08 0.94 -12.42
N GLY A 20 21.78 0.86 -12.71
CA GLY A 20 21.26 0.48 -14.00
C GLY A 20 20.12 -0.55 -13.92
N LEU A 21 19.85 -1.23 -15.03
CA LEU A 21 18.79 -2.24 -15.07
C LEU A 21 19.31 -3.58 -14.58
N ARG A 22 18.53 -4.25 -13.72
CA ARG A 22 18.75 -5.64 -13.31
C ARG A 22 17.46 -6.44 -13.51
N SER A 23 17.55 -7.70 -13.88
CA SER A 23 16.37 -8.55 -13.95
C SER A 23 15.78 -8.78 -12.56
N ILE A 24 14.46 -8.83 -12.44
CA ILE A 24 13.77 -9.00 -11.16
C ILE A 24 14.19 -10.31 -10.46
N SER A 25 14.44 -11.38 -11.23
CA SER A 25 14.93 -12.67 -10.72
C SER A 25 16.35 -12.60 -10.13
N ALA A 26 17.15 -11.59 -10.49
CA ALA A 26 18.50 -11.40 -9.98
C ALA A 26 18.55 -10.51 -8.73
N LEU A 27 17.44 -9.87 -8.35
CA LEU A 27 17.37 -9.04 -7.15
C LEU A 27 17.23 -9.88 -5.88
N ARG A 28 17.74 -9.36 -4.76
CA ARG A 28 17.70 -9.98 -3.44
C ARG A 28 17.32 -8.94 -2.38
N ALA A 29 16.89 -9.40 -1.21
CA ALA A 29 16.71 -8.52 -0.06
C ALA A 29 18.03 -7.78 0.24
N GLY A 30 17.95 -6.47 0.46
CA GLY A 30 19.08 -5.56 0.61
C GLY A 30 19.54 -4.89 -0.70
N ASP A 31 19.15 -5.39 -1.88
CA ASP A 31 19.36 -4.65 -3.13
C ASP A 31 18.55 -3.34 -3.13
N THR A 32 19.00 -2.34 -3.87
CA THR A 32 18.30 -1.06 -3.99
C THR A 32 17.62 -0.93 -5.35
N VAL A 33 16.37 -0.48 -5.36
CA VAL A 33 15.58 -0.21 -6.58
C VAL A 33 15.06 1.22 -6.56
N LEU A 34 14.68 1.75 -7.73
CA LEU A 34 14.02 3.04 -7.83
C LEU A 34 12.50 2.86 -7.64
N ALA A 35 11.96 3.54 -6.63
CA ALA A 35 10.54 3.55 -6.30
C ALA A 35 9.97 4.97 -6.41
N TYR A 36 8.74 5.08 -6.89
CA TYR A 36 8.07 6.37 -7.04
C TYR A 36 7.23 6.69 -5.81
N ASP A 37 7.50 7.83 -5.21
CA ASP A 37 6.74 8.33 -4.09
C ASP A 37 5.64 9.25 -4.60
N HIS A 38 4.38 8.81 -4.51
CA HIS A 38 3.22 9.60 -4.92
C HIS A 38 3.03 10.86 -4.05
N ASP A 39 3.56 10.91 -2.83
CA ASP A 39 3.45 12.08 -1.95
C ASP A 39 4.45 13.17 -2.37
N SER A 40 5.71 12.80 -2.62
CA SER A 40 6.75 13.76 -3.02
C SER A 40 6.85 14.01 -4.54
N GLY A 41 6.28 13.12 -5.35
CA GLY A 41 6.27 13.23 -6.82
C GLY A 41 7.61 12.93 -7.47
N GLY A 42 8.40 12.05 -6.86
CA GLY A 42 9.76 11.76 -7.30
C GLY A 42 10.15 10.30 -7.16
N TRP A 43 11.18 9.93 -7.90
CA TRP A 43 11.85 8.64 -7.76
C TRP A 43 12.87 8.70 -6.64
N SER A 44 12.80 7.73 -5.73
CA SER A 44 13.76 7.57 -4.64
C SER A 44 14.33 6.16 -4.63
N PRO A 45 15.64 5.99 -4.36
CA PRO A 45 16.21 4.67 -4.08
C PRO A 45 15.60 4.09 -2.82
N ARG A 46 15.16 2.84 -2.87
CA ARG A 46 14.61 2.09 -1.72
C ARG A 46 15.16 0.68 -1.67
N ALA A 47 15.37 0.18 -0.46
CA ALA A 47 15.81 -1.18 -0.26
C ALA A 47 14.68 -2.18 -0.58
N VAL A 48 15.02 -3.26 -1.25
CA VAL A 48 14.19 -4.46 -1.36
C VAL A 48 14.23 -5.15 -0.01
N THR A 49 13.08 -5.29 0.65
CA THR A 49 12.97 -5.97 1.95
C THR A 49 12.63 -7.44 1.80
N ALA A 50 11.96 -7.83 0.71
CA ALA A 50 11.67 -9.21 0.37
C ALA A 50 11.56 -9.41 -1.14
N VAL A 51 11.93 -10.60 -1.60
CA VAL A 51 11.69 -11.06 -2.98
C VAL A 51 10.73 -12.23 -2.90
N HIS A 52 9.64 -12.14 -3.65
CA HIS A 52 8.62 -13.16 -3.73
C HIS A 52 8.76 -13.89 -5.04
N GLU A 53 8.90 -15.20 -5.00
CA GLU A 53 8.98 -16.08 -6.16
C GLU A 53 7.88 -17.12 -6.07
N ASN A 54 7.10 -17.27 -7.14
CA ASN A 54 6.03 -18.26 -7.23
C ASN A 54 6.03 -18.90 -8.62
N LEU A 55 5.51 -20.13 -8.70
CA LEU A 55 5.14 -20.73 -9.97
C LEU A 55 3.72 -20.33 -10.33
N TYR A 56 3.56 -19.75 -11.51
CA TYR A 56 2.30 -19.25 -12.02
C TYR A 56 1.73 -20.16 -13.09
N GLU A 57 0.43 -20.44 -12.98
CA GLU A 57 -0.35 -21.17 -13.97
C GLU A 57 -1.64 -20.41 -14.22
N ASP A 58 -1.59 -19.49 -15.19
CA ASP A 58 -2.72 -18.75 -15.73
C ASP A 58 -2.24 -17.93 -16.94
N SER A 59 -3.05 -16.98 -17.41
CA SER A 59 -2.68 -16.03 -18.45
C SER A 59 -1.68 -14.99 -17.97
N LEU A 60 -0.63 -14.78 -18.74
CA LEU A 60 0.23 -13.60 -18.65
C LEU A 60 -0.15 -12.59 -19.72
N VAL A 61 -0.06 -11.31 -19.36
CA VAL A 61 -0.26 -10.18 -20.27
C VAL A 61 1.10 -9.67 -20.70
N THR A 62 1.40 -9.72 -22.00
CA THR A 62 2.52 -9.01 -22.61
C THR A 62 2.04 -7.65 -23.08
N VAL A 63 2.66 -6.59 -22.58
CA VAL A 63 2.37 -5.21 -22.95
C VAL A 63 3.55 -4.67 -23.75
N THR A 64 3.31 -4.27 -24.99
CA THR A 64 4.31 -3.63 -25.86
C THR A 64 4.04 -2.15 -25.92
N THR A 65 5.05 -1.35 -25.62
CA THR A 65 5.07 0.11 -25.74
C THR A 65 5.97 0.56 -26.90
N ASP A 66 5.99 1.86 -27.18
CA ASP A 66 6.92 2.48 -28.13
C ASP A 66 8.41 2.40 -27.72
N SER A 67 8.69 1.98 -26.49
CA SER A 67 10.04 1.98 -25.91
C SER A 67 10.42 0.67 -25.23
N GLY A 68 9.69 -0.42 -25.50
CA GLY A 68 9.98 -1.75 -24.93
C GLY A 68 8.73 -2.51 -24.53
N ALA A 69 8.92 -3.68 -23.94
CA ALA A 69 7.83 -4.53 -23.49
C ALA A 69 8.08 -5.08 -22.09
N PHE A 70 6.99 -5.46 -21.42
CA PHE A 70 7.03 -6.19 -20.16
C PHE A 70 5.91 -7.24 -20.12
N ARG A 71 6.06 -8.24 -19.26
CA ARG A 71 5.11 -9.34 -19.12
C ARG A 71 4.73 -9.53 -17.66
N ALA A 72 3.43 -9.48 -17.37
CA ALA A 72 2.88 -9.44 -16.02
C ALA A 72 1.66 -10.37 -15.87
N THR A 73 1.33 -10.75 -14.65
CA THR A 73 0.06 -11.43 -14.32
C THR A 73 -1.14 -10.52 -14.61
N VAL A 74 -2.30 -11.09 -14.95
CA VAL A 74 -3.51 -10.33 -15.39
C VAL A 74 -4.00 -9.24 -14.45
N HIS A 75 -3.82 -9.36 -13.13
CA HIS A 75 -4.27 -8.37 -12.15
C HIS A 75 -3.18 -7.42 -11.67
N HIS A 76 -2.05 -7.34 -12.38
CA HIS A 76 -0.95 -6.45 -11.99
C HIS A 76 -1.32 -4.97 -12.25
N PRO A 77 -1.37 -4.09 -11.24
CA PRO A 77 -1.72 -2.69 -11.46
C PRO A 77 -0.59 -1.90 -12.13
N VAL A 78 -0.93 -1.18 -13.20
CA VAL A 78 -0.03 -0.29 -13.96
C VAL A 78 -0.60 1.13 -13.92
N TRP A 79 0.26 2.13 -13.72
CA TRP A 79 -0.15 3.53 -13.68
C TRP A 79 -0.41 4.06 -15.10
N VAL A 80 -1.64 4.52 -15.37
CA VAL A 80 -2.06 5.06 -16.66
C VAL A 80 -2.43 6.53 -16.50
N VAL A 81 -1.77 7.41 -17.26
CA VAL A 81 -1.97 8.86 -17.19
C VAL A 81 -3.04 9.36 -18.16
N ALA A 82 -3.26 8.65 -19.27
CA ALA A 82 -4.34 8.93 -20.22
C ALA A 82 -4.75 7.67 -20.99
N GLY A 83 -6.01 7.61 -21.41
CA GLY A 83 -6.52 6.49 -22.19
C GLY A 83 -8.02 6.62 -22.42
N ARG A 84 -8.55 5.89 -23.40
CA ARG A 84 -9.99 5.87 -23.71
C ARG A 84 -10.80 5.34 -22.52
N GLU A 85 -11.89 6.02 -22.17
CA GLU A 85 -12.80 5.62 -21.08
C GLU A 85 -12.08 5.33 -19.75
N LEU A 86 -10.90 5.93 -19.52
CA LEU A 86 -10.02 5.56 -18.41
C LEU A 86 -10.72 5.66 -17.04
N ALA A 87 -11.54 6.70 -16.84
CA ALA A 87 -12.30 6.90 -15.61
C ALA A 87 -13.37 5.82 -15.35
N GLU A 88 -13.86 5.14 -16.39
CA GLU A 88 -14.95 4.16 -16.31
C GLU A 88 -14.44 2.72 -16.15
N ARG A 89 -13.13 2.49 -16.31
CA ARG A 89 -12.54 1.15 -16.21
C ARG A 89 -12.64 0.58 -14.79
N PRO A 90 -12.66 -0.75 -14.63
CA PRO A 90 -12.66 -1.41 -13.32
C PRO A 90 -11.54 -0.88 -12.42
N VAL A 91 -11.82 -0.73 -11.12
CA VAL A 91 -10.81 -0.36 -10.12
C VAL A 91 -10.01 -1.61 -9.75
N CYS A 92 -8.69 -1.46 -9.60
CA CYS A 92 -7.84 -2.53 -9.07
C CYS A 92 -8.26 -2.83 -7.63
N THR A 93 -8.87 -4.00 -7.40
CA THR A 93 -9.39 -4.42 -6.08
C THR A 93 -8.28 -4.74 -5.07
N GLU A 94 -7.07 -5.00 -5.58
CA GLU A 94 -5.87 -5.30 -4.79
C GLU A 94 -5.22 -4.05 -4.16
N LEU A 95 -5.73 -2.86 -4.48
CA LEU A 95 -5.21 -1.60 -3.94
C LEU A 95 -5.97 -1.18 -2.69
N SER A 96 -5.24 -0.63 -1.72
CA SER A 96 -5.83 -0.05 -0.53
C SER A 96 -6.62 1.22 -0.90
N PRO A 97 -7.74 1.50 -0.21
CA PRO A 97 -8.47 2.75 -0.40
C PRO A 97 -7.54 3.97 -0.20
N GLY A 98 -7.41 4.81 -1.23
CA GLY A 98 -6.53 6.00 -1.24
C GLY A 98 -5.30 5.88 -2.16
N GLU A 99 -4.83 4.66 -2.47
CA GLU A 99 -3.69 4.44 -3.39
C GLU A 99 -4.06 4.74 -4.85
N ASN A 100 -5.36 4.83 -5.16
CA ASN A 100 -5.87 5.11 -6.50
C ASN A 100 -6.05 6.61 -6.81
N GLU A 101 -5.70 7.51 -5.89
CA GLU A 101 -5.88 8.96 -6.05
C GLU A 101 -4.67 9.66 -6.69
N GLY A 102 -3.60 8.93 -7.03
CA GLY A 102 -2.47 9.42 -7.84
C GLY A 102 -1.55 10.45 -7.19
N GLY A 103 -1.96 11.03 -6.07
CA GLY A 103 -1.18 12.02 -5.33
C GLY A 103 -0.69 13.13 -6.25
N SER A 104 0.62 13.25 -6.37
CA SER A 104 1.34 14.21 -7.22
C SER A 104 1.25 13.96 -8.73
N LEU A 105 0.81 12.78 -9.17
CA LEU A 105 0.79 12.38 -10.57
C LEU A 105 -0.64 12.15 -11.05
N ALA A 106 -1.03 12.82 -12.13
CA ALA A 106 -2.34 12.61 -12.74
C ALA A 106 -2.43 11.22 -13.38
N GLY A 107 -3.55 10.53 -13.20
CA GLY A 107 -3.75 9.19 -13.73
C GLY A 107 -4.51 8.31 -12.75
N ARG A 108 -4.47 7.02 -12.99
CA ARG A 108 -5.01 6.00 -12.09
C ARG A 108 -4.37 4.64 -12.35
N TRP A 109 -4.54 3.73 -11.41
CA TRP A 109 -4.18 2.34 -11.62
C TRP A 109 -5.20 1.61 -12.50
N VAL A 110 -4.67 0.79 -13.40
CA VAL A 110 -5.40 -0.10 -14.32
C VAL A 110 -4.75 -1.47 -14.25
N ASN A 111 -5.54 -2.55 -14.17
CA ASN A 111 -4.98 -3.90 -14.21
C ASN A 111 -4.32 -4.15 -15.57
N SER A 112 -3.26 -4.95 -15.61
CA SER A 112 -2.53 -5.25 -16.85
C SER A 112 -3.44 -5.79 -17.96
N HIS A 113 -4.44 -6.63 -17.64
CA HIS A 113 -5.40 -7.15 -18.63
C HIS A 113 -6.41 -6.11 -19.15
N ASP A 114 -6.58 -4.99 -18.43
CA ASP A 114 -7.45 -3.86 -18.78
C ASP A 114 -6.72 -2.78 -19.59
N LEU A 115 -5.40 -2.92 -19.81
CA LEU A 115 -4.61 -2.05 -20.67
C LEU A 115 -5.01 -2.23 -22.14
N ARG A 116 -5.04 -1.12 -22.87
CA ARG A 116 -5.50 -1.03 -24.25
C ARG A 116 -4.45 -0.32 -25.10
N PRO A 117 -4.31 -0.69 -26.38
CA PRO A 117 -3.57 0.13 -27.33
C PRO A 117 -4.05 1.59 -27.32
N GLY A 118 -3.10 2.52 -27.28
CA GLY A 118 -3.34 3.96 -27.14
C GLY A 118 -3.40 4.47 -25.70
N ASP A 119 -3.30 3.59 -24.69
CA ASP A 119 -3.06 4.03 -23.32
C ASP A 119 -1.69 4.69 -23.19
N VAL A 120 -1.63 5.73 -22.38
CA VAL A 120 -0.42 6.50 -22.11
C VAL A 120 0.04 6.19 -20.70
N LEU A 121 1.25 5.66 -20.62
CA LEU A 121 1.99 5.42 -19.39
C LEU A 121 3.00 6.55 -19.17
N ILE A 122 3.58 6.61 -17.99
CA ILE A 122 4.70 7.50 -17.70
C ILE A 122 5.91 6.68 -17.29
N ASP A 123 7.08 7.08 -17.77
CA ASP A 123 8.33 6.44 -17.44
C ASP A 123 9.06 7.17 -16.30
N ARG A 124 10.23 6.67 -15.89
CA ARG A 124 10.96 7.24 -14.76
C ARG A 124 11.51 8.65 -14.98
N HIS A 125 11.57 9.10 -16.22
CA HIS A 125 12.01 10.43 -16.60
C HIS A 125 10.84 11.42 -16.72
N GLY A 126 9.61 10.93 -16.54
CA GLY A 126 8.40 11.71 -16.75
C GLY A 126 7.93 11.74 -18.20
N ASP A 127 8.58 10.98 -19.09
CA ASP A 127 8.18 10.90 -20.49
C ASP A 127 6.95 10.01 -20.64
N GLN A 128 6.06 10.41 -21.55
CA GLN A 128 4.89 9.62 -21.91
C GLN A 128 5.27 8.48 -22.85
N ARG A 129 4.73 7.29 -22.58
CA ARG A 129 4.95 6.06 -23.36
C ARG A 129 3.61 5.48 -23.79
N THR A 130 3.48 5.18 -25.08
CA THR A 130 2.21 4.70 -25.62
C THR A 130 2.18 3.18 -25.65
N VAL A 131 1.14 2.57 -25.10
CA VAL A 131 0.84 1.15 -25.29
C VAL A 131 0.47 0.94 -26.76
N LEU A 132 1.28 0.16 -27.48
CA LEU A 132 1.03 -0.18 -28.87
C LEU A 132 0.19 -1.45 -29.00
N ARG A 133 0.41 -2.41 -28.10
CA ARG A 133 -0.20 -3.74 -28.17
C ARG A 133 -0.26 -4.41 -26.81
N THR A 134 -1.33 -5.18 -26.60
CA THR A 134 -1.47 -6.10 -25.47
C THR A 134 -1.78 -7.50 -25.99
N GLU A 135 -1.16 -8.51 -25.41
CA GLU A 135 -1.40 -9.92 -25.73
C GLU A 135 -1.55 -10.74 -24.46
N GLN A 136 -2.46 -11.71 -24.47
CA GLN A 136 -2.63 -12.65 -23.38
C GLN A 136 -2.28 -14.06 -23.84
N ALA A 137 -1.44 -14.75 -23.06
CA ALA A 137 -1.05 -16.12 -23.32
C ALA A 137 -1.05 -16.91 -22.02
N PHE A 138 -1.72 -18.07 -22.04
CA PHE A 138 -1.71 -19.01 -20.92
C PHE A 138 -0.32 -19.63 -20.76
N VAL A 139 0.14 -19.72 -19.52
CA VAL A 139 1.36 -20.44 -19.15
C VAL A 139 1.09 -21.47 -18.08
N SER A 140 1.91 -22.53 -18.07
CA SER A 140 1.93 -23.51 -16.99
C SER A 140 3.31 -23.49 -16.35
N ALA A 141 3.34 -23.39 -15.02
CA ALA A 141 4.55 -23.40 -14.21
C ALA A 141 5.61 -22.34 -14.60
N GLU A 142 5.20 -21.13 -15.01
CA GLU A 142 6.13 -20.03 -15.27
C GLU A 142 6.59 -19.41 -13.94
N PRO A 143 7.91 -19.27 -13.69
CA PRO A 143 8.40 -18.53 -12.53
C PRO A 143 8.06 -17.04 -12.64
N VAL A 144 7.36 -16.52 -11.64
CA VAL A 144 7.00 -15.11 -11.53
C VAL A 144 7.51 -14.52 -10.22
N PHE A 145 7.84 -13.23 -10.28
CA PHE A 145 8.52 -12.51 -9.21
C PHE A 145 7.75 -11.23 -8.85
N ASN A 146 7.81 -10.87 -7.57
CA ASN A 146 7.40 -9.55 -7.07
C ASN A 146 8.37 -9.12 -5.94
N LEU A 147 8.44 -7.83 -5.65
CA LEU A 147 9.35 -7.26 -4.65
C LEU A 147 8.56 -6.56 -3.57
N THR A 148 8.94 -6.73 -2.31
CA THR A 148 8.58 -5.78 -1.25
C THR A 148 9.65 -4.71 -1.17
N VAL A 149 9.24 -3.46 -1.32
CA VAL A 149 10.13 -2.28 -1.31
C VAL A 149 9.88 -1.48 -0.03
N GLU A 150 10.95 -1.00 0.58
CA GLU A 150 10.90 -0.27 1.84
C GLU A 150 10.08 1.02 1.72
N GLY A 151 9.05 1.14 2.56
CA GLY A 151 8.28 2.37 2.75
C GLY A 151 7.39 2.80 1.58
N LEU A 152 7.49 2.14 0.42
CA LEU A 152 6.73 2.45 -0.80
C LEU A 152 6.17 1.18 -1.45
N HIS A 153 4.97 1.29 -1.99
CA HIS A 153 4.29 0.20 -2.71
C HIS A 153 4.46 0.32 -4.22
N THR A 154 5.59 0.82 -4.70
CA THR A 154 5.87 1.00 -6.12
C THR A 154 7.32 0.68 -6.45
N TYR A 155 7.60 0.33 -7.70
CA TYR A 155 8.95 0.27 -8.26
C TYR A 155 8.92 0.44 -9.78
N ALA A 156 10.06 0.80 -10.38
CA ALA A 156 10.19 1.01 -11.83
C ALA A 156 10.52 -0.30 -12.56
N VAL A 157 9.66 -0.68 -13.51
CA VAL A 157 9.77 -1.93 -14.28
C VAL A 157 9.92 -1.69 -15.79
N GLY A 158 10.67 -2.56 -16.47
CA GLY A 158 11.01 -2.46 -17.89
C GLY A 158 12.20 -1.54 -18.14
N GLU A 159 12.71 -1.56 -19.37
CA GLU A 159 13.88 -0.74 -19.77
C GLU A 159 13.68 0.77 -19.58
N ILE A 160 12.43 1.18 -19.50
CA ILE A 160 11.98 2.57 -19.34
C ILE A 160 11.58 2.92 -17.91
N GLY A 161 11.44 1.95 -17.00
CA GLY A 161 11.04 2.21 -15.62
C GLY A 161 9.59 2.68 -15.50
N LEU A 162 8.66 1.86 -15.98
CA LEU A 162 7.23 2.05 -15.80
C LEU A 162 6.85 1.94 -14.32
N LEU A 163 5.95 2.83 -13.90
CA LEU A 163 5.41 2.83 -12.56
C LEU A 163 4.40 1.70 -12.37
N VAL A 164 4.77 0.72 -11.55
CA VAL A 164 3.93 -0.43 -11.21
C VAL A 164 3.71 -0.50 -9.70
N HIS A 165 2.60 -1.12 -9.30
CA HIS A 165 2.28 -1.31 -7.89
C HIS A 165 2.84 -2.63 -7.36
N ASN A 166 3.42 -2.57 -6.17
CA ASN A 166 3.74 -3.73 -5.36
C ASN A 166 2.46 -4.32 -4.76
N ALA A 167 1.62 -4.93 -5.59
CA ALA A 167 0.48 -5.70 -5.15
C ALA A 167 0.98 -7.07 -4.68
N CYS A 168 1.30 -7.22 -3.39
CA CYS A 168 1.65 -8.52 -2.81
C CYS A 168 0.55 -8.96 -1.83
N ALA A 169 0.09 -10.21 -1.95
CA ALA A 169 -0.63 -10.85 -0.84
C ALA A 169 0.31 -10.92 0.34
N LYS A 170 -0.20 -10.54 1.51
CA LYS A 170 0.52 -10.70 2.78
C LYS A 170 0.93 -12.18 2.94
N PRO A 171 2.20 -12.48 3.26
CA PRO A 171 2.58 -13.83 3.66
C PRO A 171 1.85 -14.20 4.95
N GLN A 172 1.35 -15.43 5.05
CA GLN A 172 0.95 -16.01 6.33
C GLN A 172 2.16 -16.06 7.26
N ALA A 173 1.94 -15.63 8.50
CA ALA A 173 2.98 -15.50 9.52
C ALA A 173 3.78 -16.80 9.71
N ALA A 174 5.09 -16.70 9.53
CA ALA A 174 6.04 -17.67 10.06
C ALA A 174 7.34 -16.95 10.47
N GLY A 175 7.59 -16.91 11.78
CA GLY A 175 8.94 -16.87 12.34
C GLY A 175 9.65 -15.51 12.41
N VAL A 176 9.48 -14.83 13.55
CA VAL A 176 10.27 -13.68 14.01
C VAL A 176 11.77 -14.02 14.04
N GLY A 177 12.56 -13.20 13.36
CA GLY A 177 14.01 -13.07 13.59
C GLY A 177 14.35 -11.61 13.87
N LYS A 178 14.56 -11.27 15.15
CA LYS A 178 15.11 -9.97 15.58
C LYS A 178 16.48 -9.75 14.95
N VAL A 179 16.72 -8.55 14.43
CA VAL A 179 18.05 -7.92 14.44
C VAL A 179 17.91 -6.46 14.84
N ASP A 180 18.73 -6.10 15.83
CA ASP A 180 18.75 -4.81 16.52
C ASP A 180 19.40 -3.70 15.66
N GLY A 181 18.83 -2.49 15.80
CA GLY A 181 19.58 -1.23 15.78
C GLY A 181 19.83 -0.58 14.42
N VAL A 182 19.03 0.44 14.08
CA VAL A 182 19.49 1.57 13.26
C VAL A 182 19.00 2.88 13.85
N ASP A 183 19.91 3.84 13.82
CA ASP A 183 19.96 5.14 14.49
C ASP A 183 18.77 6.06 14.19
N ALA A 184 18.29 6.74 15.24
CA ALA A 184 17.12 7.59 15.24
C ALA A 184 17.50 9.02 14.84
N SER A 185 17.48 9.34 13.55
CA SER A 185 17.28 10.73 13.13
C SER A 185 16.54 10.78 11.79
N GLU A 186 15.54 11.67 11.74
CA GLU A 186 14.63 11.97 10.61
C GLU A 186 13.41 11.06 10.38
N VAL A 187 12.83 10.48 11.42
CA VAL A 187 11.43 10.00 11.34
C VAL A 187 10.49 11.21 11.45
N THR A 188 9.75 11.51 10.39
CA THR A 188 8.76 12.61 10.40
C THR A 188 7.70 12.36 11.49
N PRO A 189 7.05 13.40 12.05
CA PRO A 189 6.00 13.23 13.07
C PRO A 189 4.88 12.28 12.64
N GLN A 190 4.57 12.22 11.34
CA GLN A 190 3.54 11.35 10.78
C GLN A 190 3.99 9.89 10.69
N GLN A 191 5.26 9.64 10.29
CA GLN A 191 5.84 8.28 10.30
C GLN A 191 5.98 7.74 11.72
N ARG A 192 6.34 8.58 12.70
CA ARG A 192 6.33 8.19 14.12
C ARG A 192 4.92 7.80 14.58
N GLY A 193 3.91 8.58 14.21
CA GLY A 193 2.52 8.27 14.54
C GLY A 193 2.05 6.93 13.98
N ARG A 194 2.33 6.63 12.70
CA ARG A 194 1.92 5.36 12.06
C ARG A 194 2.68 4.13 12.58
N LEU A 195 3.97 4.26 12.88
CA LEU A 195 4.76 3.17 13.46
C LEU A 195 4.25 2.84 14.87
N LYS A 196 4.05 3.87 15.70
CA LYS A 196 3.50 3.71 17.05
C LYS A 196 2.06 3.18 17.02
N GLU A 197 1.23 3.59 16.07
CA GLU A 197 -0.13 3.05 15.89
C GLU A 197 -0.10 1.53 15.63
N GLY A 198 0.79 1.06 14.76
CA GLY A 198 0.98 -0.38 14.51
C GLY A 198 1.39 -1.14 15.77
N GLU A 199 2.41 -0.64 16.47
CA GLU A 199 2.88 -1.23 17.74
C GLU A 199 1.77 -1.27 18.80
N VAL A 200 0.93 -0.23 18.86
CA VAL A 200 -0.19 -0.15 19.80
C VAL A 200 -1.25 -1.20 19.54
N LEU A 201 -1.60 -1.41 18.27
CA LEU A 201 -2.59 -2.41 17.88
C LEU A 201 -2.07 -3.83 18.08
N ASP A 202 -0.79 -4.07 17.81
CA ASP A 202 -0.12 -5.36 18.06
C ASP A 202 -0.10 -5.69 19.56
N ASP A 203 0.22 -4.73 20.43
CA ASP A 203 0.21 -4.93 21.90
C ASP A 203 -1.20 -5.22 22.45
N LEU A 204 -2.23 -4.63 21.84
CA LEU A 204 -3.63 -4.91 22.19
C LEU A 204 -4.13 -6.22 21.58
N GLY A 205 -3.35 -6.86 20.69
CA GLY A 205 -3.75 -8.07 19.97
C GLY A 205 -4.92 -7.84 19.01
N ILE A 206 -5.10 -6.59 18.55
CA ILE A 206 -6.22 -6.20 17.70
C ILE A 206 -5.69 -5.96 16.29
N PRO A 207 -6.22 -6.65 15.27
CA PRO A 207 -5.77 -6.43 13.91
C PRO A 207 -6.11 -5.01 13.45
N LYS A 208 -5.20 -4.40 12.71
CA LYS A 208 -5.45 -3.11 12.06
C LYS A 208 -6.64 -3.22 11.11
N ASN A 209 -7.56 -2.27 11.25
CA ASN A 209 -8.80 -2.25 10.50
C ASN A 209 -8.72 -1.29 9.31
N ASN A 210 -9.20 -1.76 8.17
CA ASN A 210 -9.34 -0.97 6.94
C ASN A 210 -10.82 -0.85 6.50
N GLY A 211 -11.74 -1.46 7.27
CA GLY A 211 -13.18 -1.45 7.01
C GLY A 211 -13.83 -0.18 7.54
N LYS A 212 -14.72 0.41 6.73
CA LYS A 212 -15.49 1.60 7.12
C LYS A 212 -16.61 1.22 8.06
N VAL A 213 -16.76 1.98 9.14
CA VAL A 213 -18.02 2.07 9.88
C VAL A 213 -18.86 3.21 9.29
N SER A 214 -20.17 3.05 9.32
CA SER A 214 -21.12 3.99 8.72
C SER A 214 -22.21 4.35 9.72
N THR A 215 -22.52 5.63 9.84
CA THR A 215 -23.66 6.16 10.59
C THR A 215 -24.42 7.16 9.71
N PRO A 216 -25.60 7.66 10.12
CA PRO A 216 -26.28 8.73 9.39
C PRO A 216 -25.45 10.02 9.24
N GLU A 217 -24.46 10.26 10.11
CA GLU A 217 -23.57 11.43 10.05
C GLU A 217 -22.46 11.26 8.98
N GLY A 218 -22.14 10.02 8.59
CA GLY A 218 -21.19 9.70 7.52
C GLY A 218 -20.39 8.42 7.79
N ASN A 219 -19.24 8.33 7.13
CA ASN A 219 -18.37 7.15 7.20
C ASN A 219 -17.05 7.50 7.89
N SER A 220 -16.50 6.55 8.64
CA SER A 220 -15.20 6.66 9.31
C SER A 220 -14.54 5.28 9.38
N ILE A 221 -13.21 5.22 9.49
CA ILE A 221 -12.45 3.98 9.65
C ILE A 221 -11.78 4.05 11.03
N PRO A 222 -12.12 3.18 11.99
CA PRO A 222 -11.35 3.03 13.22
C PRO A 222 -10.03 2.30 12.93
N ASP A 223 -8.97 2.64 13.65
CA ASP A 223 -7.63 2.08 13.46
C ASP A 223 -7.57 0.57 13.76
N GLY A 224 -8.33 0.10 14.75
CA GLY A 224 -8.51 -1.32 15.07
C GLY A 224 -9.98 -1.69 15.16
N LEU A 225 -10.35 -2.89 14.69
CA LEU A 225 -11.74 -3.36 14.73
C LEU A 225 -11.78 -4.89 14.81
N ASN A 226 -12.57 -5.40 15.74
CA ASN A 226 -12.96 -6.80 15.79
C ASN A 226 -14.43 -6.92 16.24
N ASP A 227 -14.87 -8.13 16.61
CA ASP A 227 -16.26 -8.37 17.02
C ASP A 227 -16.64 -7.67 18.33
N ASP A 228 -15.67 -7.39 19.20
CA ASP A 228 -15.89 -6.84 20.54
C ASP A 228 -15.47 -5.37 20.69
N LEU A 229 -14.51 -4.90 19.89
CA LEU A 229 -13.79 -3.64 20.08
C LEU A 229 -13.73 -2.81 18.79
N SER A 230 -13.84 -1.50 18.95
CA SER A 230 -13.51 -0.48 17.95
C SER A 230 -12.49 0.47 18.56
N VAL A 231 -11.27 0.46 18.03
CA VAL A 231 -10.11 1.15 18.61
C VAL A 231 -9.68 2.32 17.73
N GLU A 232 -9.43 3.45 18.36
CA GLU A 232 -8.84 4.63 17.74
C GLU A 232 -7.56 5.01 18.50
N VAL A 233 -6.45 5.19 17.79
CA VAL A 233 -5.16 5.58 18.35
C VAL A 233 -4.86 7.04 18.00
N LYS A 234 -4.45 7.84 18.99
CA LYS A 234 -4.08 9.24 18.79
C LYS A 234 -2.77 9.59 19.45
N ASP A 235 -1.72 9.68 18.62
CA ASP A 235 -0.46 10.32 18.99
C ASP A 235 -0.57 11.86 18.78
N ALA A 236 -1.22 12.54 19.72
CA ALA A 236 -1.46 13.99 19.63
C ALA A 236 -1.38 14.69 20.98
N LYS A 237 -1.08 16.00 20.97
CA LYS A 237 -1.13 16.84 22.18
C LYS A 237 -2.55 17.00 22.74
N ARG A 238 -3.56 16.90 21.88
CA ARG A 238 -4.97 17.14 22.25
C ARG A 238 -5.90 16.31 21.39
N VAL A 239 -6.94 15.77 22.01
CA VAL A 239 -8.03 15.05 21.32
C VAL A 239 -9.36 15.74 21.64
N ALA A 240 -10.07 16.19 20.60
CA ALA A 240 -11.38 16.82 20.69
C ALA A 240 -12.45 15.93 20.03
N LYS A 241 -13.73 16.09 20.39
CA LYS A 241 -14.84 15.30 19.82
C LYS A 241 -15.14 15.70 18.37
N THR A 242 -14.33 15.22 17.44
CA THR A 242 -14.48 15.47 16.01
C THR A 242 -15.64 14.68 15.41
N LYS A 243 -16.02 14.99 14.16
CA LYS A 243 -16.99 14.21 13.38
C LYS A 243 -16.57 12.75 13.26
N GLN A 244 -15.27 12.51 13.04
CA GLN A 244 -14.69 11.17 12.98
C GLN A 244 -14.95 10.36 14.25
N ILE A 245 -14.64 10.95 15.43
CA ILE A 245 -14.85 10.29 16.72
C ILE A 245 -16.32 9.96 16.93
N ARG A 246 -17.24 10.89 16.62
CA ARG A 246 -18.69 10.64 16.73
C ARG A 246 -19.12 9.45 15.89
N ILE A 247 -18.73 9.42 14.61
CA ILE A 247 -19.08 8.31 13.71
C ILE A 247 -18.55 6.98 14.25
N GLN A 248 -17.30 6.94 14.74
CA GLN A 248 -16.72 5.70 15.26
C GLN A 248 -17.38 5.24 16.55
N THR A 249 -17.59 6.14 17.52
CA THR A 249 -18.20 5.79 18.82
C THR A 249 -19.66 5.40 18.66
N ASP A 250 -20.41 6.10 17.78
CA ASP A 250 -21.81 5.78 17.53
C ASP A 250 -21.95 4.46 16.78
N ALA A 251 -21.12 4.20 15.77
CA ALA A 251 -21.14 2.92 15.05
C ALA A 251 -20.69 1.74 15.92
N ALA A 252 -19.74 1.94 16.83
CA ALA A 252 -19.34 0.92 17.80
C ALA A 252 -20.54 0.57 18.69
N LYS A 253 -21.22 1.58 19.23
CA LYS A 253 -22.43 1.40 20.06
C LYS A 253 -23.57 0.70 19.31
N GLU A 254 -23.85 1.09 18.07
CA GLU A 254 -24.88 0.46 17.24
C GLU A 254 -24.58 -1.01 16.96
N ALA A 255 -23.30 -1.35 16.79
CA ALA A 255 -22.85 -2.71 16.57
C ALA A 255 -22.61 -3.53 17.85
N GLY A 256 -22.86 -2.95 19.02
CA GLY A 256 -22.61 -3.62 20.31
C GLY A 256 -21.13 -3.80 20.67
N ARG A 257 -20.23 -3.05 20.01
CA ARG A 257 -18.78 -3.05 20.29
C ARG A 257 -18.43 -2.01 21.34
N LYS A 258 -17.41 -2.29 22.13
CA LYS A 258 -16.81 -1.32 23.04
C LYS A 258 -15.86 -0.40 22.28
N SER A 259 -16.07 0.91 22.40
CA SER A 259 -15.22 1.94 21.81
C SER A 259 -14.03 2.26 22.72
N VAL A 260 -12.81 2.17 22.19
CA VAL A 260 -11.57 2.38 22.94
C VAL A 260 -10.74 3.46 22.27
N LEU A 261 -10.32 4.46 23.04
CA LEU A 261 -9.35 5.46 22.59
C LEU A 261 -7.99 5.20 23.25
N VAL A 262 -6.93 5.10 22.45
CA VAL A 262 -5.56 4.99 22.95
C VAL A 262 -4.82 6.31 22.73
N THR A 263 -4.31 6.91 23.80
CA THR A 263 -3.57 8.18 23.73
C THR A 263 -2.27 8.15 24.53
N GLY A 264 -1.47 9.21 24.41
CA GLY A 264 -0.37 9.47 25.33
C GLY A 264 -0.82 9.82 26.73
N LYS A 265 0.04 9.58 27.74
CA LYS A 265 -0.20 10.03 29.14
C LYS A 265 -0.39 11.54 29.27
N ASP A 266 0.34 12.31 28.46
CA ASP A 266 0.27 13.78 28.46
C ASP A 266 -0.70 14.32 27.41
N THR A 267 -1.43 13.45 26.70
CA THR A 267 -2.44 13.87 25.72
C THR A 267 -3.66 14.45 26.42
N ARG A 268 -4.00 15.71 26.11
CA ARG A 268 -5.18 16.35 26.67
C ARG A 268 -6.45 15.95 25.92
N VAL A 269 -7.20 14.99 26.45
CA VAL A 269 -8.53 14.62 25.93
C VAL A 269 -9.60 15.59 26.46
N SER A 270 -10.39 16.19 25.57
CA SER A 270 -11.51 17.07 25.97
C SER A 270 -12.62 16.28 26.68
N GLY A 271 -13.36 16.90 27.61
CA GLY A 271 -14.49 16.27 28.31
C GLY A 271 -15.48 15.57 27.36
N PRO A 272 -15.98 16.24 26.30
CA PRO A 272 -16.88 15.62 25.34
C PRO A 272 -16.29 14.43 24.58
N ALA A 273 -14.97 14.42 24.34
CA ALA A 273 -14.30 13.28 23.71
C ALA A 273 -14.15 12.12 24.70
N ARG A 274 -13.84 12.41 25.96
CA ARG A 274 -13.72 11.40 27.02
C ARG A 274 -15.06 10.74 27.33
N GLU A 275 -16.16 11.48 27.22
CA GLU A 275 -17.53 10.95 27.35
C GLU A 275 -18.00 10.14 26.13
N ALA A 276 -17.32 10.25 24.99
CA ALA A 276 -17.73 9.57 23.76
C ALA A 276 -17.22 8.11 23.70
N PHE A 277 -16.06 7.83 24.28
CA PHE A 277 -15.47 6.48 24.31
C PHE A 277 -15.85 5.73 25.58
N ASP A 278 -16.01 4.41 25.49
CA ASP A 278 -16.29 3.54 26.63
C ASP A 278 -15.03 3.30 27.48
N GLU A 279 -13.85 3.37 26.87
CA GLU A 279 -12.57 3.23 27.54
C GLU A 279 -11.50 4.12 26.93
N ILE A 280 -10.58 4.59 27.77
CA ILE A 280 -9.38 5.31 27.35
C ILE A 280 -8.16 4.60 27.94
N ILE A 281 -7.22 4.23 27.08
CA ILE A 281 -5.94 3.62 27.45
C ILE A 281 -4.85 4.67 27.28
N GLU A 282 -4.15 4.99 28.36
CA GLU A 282 -3.05 5.96 28.37
C GLU A 282 -1.70 5.24 28.30
N ARG A 283 -0.94 5.50 27.25
CA ARG A 283 0.34 4.87 26.96
C ARG A 283 1.51 5.83 27.14
N PRO A 284 2.62 5.41 27.77
CA PRO A 284 3.79 6.28 27.99
C PRO A 284 4.60 6.57 26.72
N ASP A 285 4.44 5.73 25.69
CA ASP A 285 5.13 5.79 24.40
C ASP A 285 4.37 6.61 23.34
N LEU A 286 3.15 7.05 23.63
CA LEU A 286 2.34 7.95 22.81
C LEU A 286 2.30 9.37 23.40
N GLY A 287 1.97 10.36 22.58
CA GLY A 287 1.81 11.76 22.99
C GLY A 287 3.07 12.60 22.81
N PRO A 288 2.98 13.92 23.04
CA PRO A 288 4.14 14.80 23.00
C PRO A 288 5.19 14.35 24.03
N GLN A 289 6.39 14.04 23.54
CA GLN A 289 7.59 13.95 24.37
C GLN A 289 8.15 15.34 24.70
#